data_AF-A0A7V4WGP3-F1
#
_entry.id   AF-A0A7V4WGP3-F1
#
_cell.length_a   1.000
_cell.length_b   1.000
_cell.length_c   1.000
_cell.angle_alpha   90.00
_cell.angle_beta   90.00
_cell.angle_gamma   90.00
#
_symmetry.space_group_name_H-M   'P 1'
#
loop_
_entity.id
_entity.type
_entity.pdbx_description
1 polymer ?
#
loop_
_entity_poly.entity_id
_entity_poly.type
_entity_poly.pdbx_seq_one_letter_code
_entity_poly.pdbx_strand_id
1 'polypeptide(L)'
;MENKTYKTNYRIEDPSIVKTDILQPIEYAYKSRRSIDIIIKQPEYTSVCPMTGLPDNGCITIRYRPDECIVELKSLKYYLLQFRNVGMFYEHVVNKILDDLVCVLKPLRMEVTGEFTPRGGVSSIATAVYEKE
;
A
#
# COMPACT_ATOMS: atom_id res chain seq x y z
N MET A 1 11.75 40.35 0.34
CA MET A 1 10.68 39.45 0.84
C MET A 1 11.34 38.45 1.77
N GLU A 2 10.97 38.42 3.04
CA GLU A 2 11.46 37.38 3.96
C GLU A 2 10.90 36.02 3.52
N ASN A 3 11.78 35.02 3.42
CA ASN A 3 11.39 33.64 3.18
C ASN A 3 10.68 33.11 4.42
N LYS A 4 9.35 33.15 4.43
CA LYS A 4 8.54 32.49 5.45
C LYS A 4 8.77 30.98 5.38
N THR A 5 9.31 30.40 6.44
CA THR A 5 9.38 28.95 6.60
C THR A 5 8.01 28.44 7.07
N TYR A 6 7.34 27.66 6.22
CA TYR A 6 6.10 26.98 6.57
C TYR A 6 6.45 25.64 7.20
N LYS A 7 6.01 25.41 8.45
CA LYS A 7 6.14 24.12 9.14
C LYS A 7 4.75 23.52 9.35
N THR A 8 4.63 22.21 9.12
CA THR A 8 3.41 21.47 9.42
C THR A 8 3.35 21.16 10.92
N ASN A 9 2.15 21.09 11.49
CA ASN A 9 1.94 20.83 12.92
C ASN A 9 1.82 19.33 13.27
N TYR A 10 1.88 18.44 12.27
CA TYR A 10 1.75 17.00 12.48
C TYR A 10 3.11 16.30 12.48
N ARG A 11 3.20 15.18 13.19
CA ARG A 11 4.41 14.36 13.26
C ARG A 11 4.50 13.45 12.05
N ILE A 12 5.68 13.40 11.44
CA ILE A 12 6.02 12.37 10.46
C ILE A 12 6.41 11.12 11.24
N GLU A 13 5.66 10.04 11.01
CA GLU A 13 5.87 8.76 11.67
C GLU A 13 6.82 7.87 10.86
N ASP A 14 7.50 6.96 11.57
CA ASP A 14 8.40 5.98 10.98
C ASP A 14 7.62 4.80 10.38
N PRO A 15 8.07 4.17 9.28
CA PRO A 15 7.39 3.03 8.67
C PRO A 15 7.10 1.85 9.61
N SER A 16 7.85 1.72 10.72
CA SER A 16 7.62 0.69 11.73
C SER A 16 6.26 0.79 12.45
N ILE A 17 5.55 1.92 12.36
CA ILE A 17 4.20 2.05 12.95
C ILE A 17 3.14 1.24 12.20
N VAL A 18 3.39 0.92 10.92
CA VAL A 18 2.44 0.15 10.10
C VAL A 18 2.47 -1.31 10.54
N LYS A 19 1.37 -1.77 11.12
CA LYS A 19 1.20 -3.13 11.63
C LYS A 19 0.27 -3.97 10.76
N THR A 20 0.60 -5.25 10.63
CA THR A 20 -0.14 -6.24 9.84
C THR A 20 -1.18 -7.02 10.64
N ASP A 21 -1.19 -6.87 11.97
CA ASP A 21 -2.13 -7.52 12.89
C ASP A 21 -3.60 -7.17 12.63
N ILE A 22 -3.86 -6.00 12.05
CA ILE A 22 -5.21 -5.60 11.63
C ILE A 22 -5.70 -6.34 10.38
N LEU A 23 -4.81 -6.87 9.53
CA LEU A 23 -5.17 -7.55 8.30
C LEU A 23 -5.86 -8.88 8.60
N GLN A 24 -7.03 -9.10 8.02
CA GLN A 24 -7.83 -10.30 8.25
C GLN A 24 -7.89 -11.15 6.98
N PRO A 25 -7.24 -12.34 6.98
CA PRO A 25 -7.45 -13.35 5.95
C PRO A 25 -8.83 -14.01 6.12
N ILE A 26 -9.53 -14.20 5.01
CA ILE A 26 -10.77 -14.98 4.94
C ILE A 26 -10.52 -16.16 4.01
N GLU A 27 -10.97 -17.35 4.41
CA GLU A 27 -10.87 -18.55 3.57
C GLU A 27 -11.53 -18.33 2.20
N TYR A 28 -10.80 -18.65 1.14
CA TYR A 28 -11.36 -18.64 -0.20
C TYR A 28 -12.21 -19.89 -0.42
N ALA A 29 -13.54 -19.72 -0.44
CA ALA A 29 -14.51 -20.83 -0.49
C ALA A 29 -14.37 -21.81 -1.68
N TYR A 30 -13.66 -21.41 -2.75
CA TYR A 30 -13.46 -22.24 -3.95
C TYR A 30 -11.99 -22.63 -4.16
N LYS A 31 -11.12 -22.50 -3.16
CA LYS A 31 -9.66 -22.79 -3.23
C LYS A 31 -9.31 -24.14 -3.84
N SER A 32 -10.10 -25.18 -3.57
CA SER A 32 -9.89 -26.54 -4.11
C SER A 32 -10.56 -26.81 -5.46
N ARG A 33 -11.29 -25.83 -6.02
CA ARG A 33 -12.10 -26.02 -7.23
C ARG A 33 -11.72 -25.10 -8.37
N ARG A 34 -11.31 -23.86 -8.09
CA ARG A 34 -11.08 -22.85 -9.13
C ARG A 34 -10.16 -21.74 -8.65
N SER A 35 -9.12 -21.45 -9.42
CA SER A 35 -8.32 -20.22 -9.28
C SER A 35 -9.11 -18.98 -9.69
N ILE A 36 -8.87 -17.86 -9.02
CA ILE A 36 -9.46 -16.55 -9.35
C ILE A 36 -8.38 -15.47 -9.35
N ASP A 37 -8.46 -14.52 -10.27
CA ASP A 37 -7.65 -13.31 -10.22
C ASP A 37 -8.48 -12.15 -9.67
N ILE A 38 -7.96 -11.47 -8.66
CA ILE A 38 -8.63 -10.39 -7.94
C ILE A 38 -7.87 -9.10 -8.17
N ILE A 39 -8.59 -8.03 -8.49
CA ILE A 39 -8.05 -6.67 -8.59
C ILE A 39 -8.78 -5.78 -7.57
N ILE A 40 -8.03 -5.20 -6.65
CA ILE A 40 -8.50 -4.22 -5.68
C ILE A 40 -7.85 -2.88 -6.01
N LYS A 41 -8.64 -1.81 -6.04
CA LYS A 41 -8.15 -0.44 -6.21
C LYS A 41 -8.53 0.39 -4.99
N GLN A 42 -7.55 1.05 -4.40
CA GLN A 42 -7.74 2.09 -3.40
C GLN A 42 -7.23 3.43 -3.96
N PRO A 43 -8.12 4.26 -4.56
CA PRO A 43 -7.77 5.58 -5.12
C PRO A 43 -7.47 6.68 -4.08
N GLU A 44 -7.69 6.42 -2.79
CA GLU A 44 -7.54 7.40 -1.69
C GLU A 44 -6.28 7.12 -0.84
N TYR A 45 -5.24 6.53 -1.42
CA TYR A 45 -4.00 6.30 -0.68
C TYR A 45 -3.29 7.62 -0.39
N THR A 46 -2.74 7.75 0.81
CA THR A 46 -1.92 8.90 1.18
C THR A 46 -0.82 8.53 2.18
N SER A 47 0.32 9.19 2.04
CA SER A 47 1.47 9.16 2.96
C SER A 47 2.16 10.52 2.98
N VAL A 48 3.37 10.61 3.53
CA VAL A 48 4.11 11.87 3.63
C VAL A 48 5.47 11.73 2.96
N CYS A 49 5.89 12.76 2.23
CA CYS A 49 7.24 12.82 1.70
C CYS A 49 8.24 13.01 2.85
N PRO A 50 9.22 12.11 3.03
CA PRO A 50 10.15 12.19 4.16
C PRO A 50 11.05 13.43 4.11
N MET A 51 11.25 14.01 2.91
CA MET A 51 12.12 15.18 2.73
C MET A 51 11.42 16.50 3.02
N THR A 52 10.14 16.63 2.64
CA THR A 52 9.42 17.91 2.68
C THR A 52 8.32 17.96 3.72
N GLY A 53 7.88 16.82 4.25
CA GLY A 53 6.73 16.76 5.14
C GLY A 53 5.41 17.16 4.45
N LEU A 54 5.36 17.17 3.12
CA LEU A 54 4.13 17.40 2.37
C LEU A 54 3.45 16.07 2.06
N PRO A 55 2.11 16.03 2.07
CA PRO A 55 1.37 14.80 1.79
C PRO A 55 1.59 14.36 0.34
N ASP A 56 1.70 13.05 0.19
CA ASP A 56 1.64 12.34 -1.08
C ASP A 56 0.30 11.64 -1.19
N ASN A 57 -0.26 11.64 -2.39
CA ASN A 57 -1.53 10.98 -2.70
C ASN A 57 -1.34 10.09 -3.91
N GLY A 58 -2.17 9.06 -4.03
CA GLY A 58 -2.13 8.17 -5.17
C GLY A 58 -3.21 7.10 -5.13
N CYS A 59 -3.16 6.23 -6.13
CA CYS A 59 -3.96 5.01 -6.20
C CYS A 59 -3.06 3.80 -5.97
N ILE A 60 -3.43 2.95 -5.02
CA ILE A 60 -2.82 1.62 -4.86
C ILE A 60 -3.72 0.59 -5.54
N THR A 61 -3.16 -0.13 -6.50
CA THR A 61 -3.80 -1.28 -7.16
C THR A 61 -3.11 -2.55 -6.69
N ILE A 62 -3.87 -3.48 -6.11
CA ILE A 62 -3.40 -4.82 -5.72
C ILE A 62 -4.06 -5.82 -6.67
N ARG A 63 -3.25 -6.53 -7.45
CA ARG A 63 -3.69 -7.63 -8.31
C ARG A 63 -3.11 -8.91 -7.77
N TYR A 64 -3.93 -9.89 -7.44
CA TYR A 64 -3.40 -11.13 -6.87
C TYR A 64 -4.29 -12.34 -7.17
N ARG A 65 -3.63 -13.50 -7.12
CA ARG A 65 -4.27 -14.80 -7.14
C ARG A 65 -4.10 -15.43 -5.76
N PRO A 66 -5.17 -15.60 -4.97
CA PRO A 66 -5.08 -16.23 -3.66
C PRO A 66 -4.68 -17.70 -3.79
N ASP A 67 -4.06 -18.23 -2.73
CA ASP A 67 -3.90 -19.68 -2.52
C ASP A 67 -5.09 -20.17 -1.69
N GLU A 68 -4.99 -20.05 -0.36
CA GLU A 68 -6.02 -20.52 0.58
C GLU A 68 -6.98 -19.42 1.04
N CYS A 69 -6.51 -18.16 1.07
CA CYS A 69 -7.22 -17.03 1.68
C CYS A 69 -7.26 -15.81 0.75
N ILE A 70 -8.36 -15.05 0.87
CA ILE A 70 -8.50 -13.68 0.34
C ILE A 70 -8.37 -12.66 1.48
N VAL A 71 -8.09 -11.41 1.14
CA VAL A 71 -8.08 -10.30 2.11
C VAL A 71 -9.48 -9.76 2.36
N GLU A 72 -9.81 -9.49 3.62
CA GLU A 72 -11.03 -8.75 4.00
C GLU A 72 -10.87 -7.24 3.72
N LEU A 73 -11.79 -6.65 2.97
CA LEU A 73 -11.65 -5.30 2.42
C LEU A 73 -11.63 -4.19 3.49
N LYS A 74 -12.37 -4.32 4.59
CA LYS A 74 -12.35 -3.36 5.69
C LYS A 74 -10.97 -3.36 6.37
N SER A 75 -10.42 -4.54 6.67
CA SER A 75 -9.10 -4.71 7.27
C SER A 75 -8.00 -4.10 6.39
N LEU A 76 -8.06 -4.33 5.08
CA LEU A 76 -7.15 -3.74 4.10
C LEU A 76 -7.25 -2.21 4.08
N LYS A 77 -8.48 -1.67 4.13
CA LYS A 77 -8.69 -0.21 4.22
C LYS A 77 -8.02 0.37 5.46
N TYR A 78 -8.21 -0.25 6.63
CA TYR A 78 -7.60 0.24 7.87
C TYR A 78 -6.07 0.03 7.89
N TYR A 79 -5.56 -1.03 7.27
CA TYR A 79 -4.13 -1.20 7.04
C TYR A 79 -3.54 -0.04 6.22
N LEU A 80 -4.14 0.28 5.06
CA LEU A 80 -3.66 1.37 4.20
C LEU A 80 -3.81 2.75 4.85
N LEU A 81 -4.80 2.96 5.74
CA LEU A 81 -4.95 4.21 6.49
C LEU A 81 -3.79 4.48 7.45
N GLN A 82 -3.04 3.46 7.90
CA GLN A 82 -1.89 3.66 8.79
C GLN A 82 -0.76 4.46 8.12
N PHE A 83 -0.68 4.45 6.78
CA PHE A 83 0.37 5.14 6.02
C PHE A 83 0.22 6.67 6.01
N ARG A 84 -0.94 7.20 6.41
CA ARG A 84 -1.34 8.61 6.23
C ARG A 84 -0.30 9.64 6.68
N ASN A 85 0.35 9.40 7.81
CA ASN A 85 1.35 10.31 8.39
C ASN A 85 2.77 9.74 8.32
N VAL A 86 2.97 8.64 7.59
CA VAL A 86 4.25 7.93 7.53
C VAL A 86 5.13 8.53 6.45
N GLY A 87 6.40 8.81 6.80
CA GLY A 87 7.41 9.31 5.87
C GLY A 87 7.98 8.19 5.01
N MET A 88 7.57 8.09 3.74
CA MET A 88 8.04 7.01 2.83
C MET A 88 8.20 7.48 1.38
N PHE A 89 9.21 6.93 0.71
CA PHE A 89 9.33 7.00 -0.74
C PHE A 89 8.36 6.01 -1.42
N TYR A 90 7.94 6.33 -2.65
CA TYR A 90 6.94 5.58 -3.41
C TYR A 90 7.31 4.10 -3.61
N GLU A 91 8.59 3.84 -3.89
CA GLU A 91 9.13 2.50 -4.09
C GLU A 91 9.07 1.68 -2.81
N HIS A 92 9.34 2.31 -1.67
CA HIS A 92 9.26 1.66 -0.36
C HIS A 92 7.80 1.37 0.02
N VAL A 93 6.86 2.28 -0.27
CA VAL A 93 5.42 2.04 -0.06
C VAL A 93 4.97 0.77 -0.79
N VAL A 94 5.28 0.67 -2.07
CA VAL A 94 4.83 -0.45 -2.91
C VAL A 94 5.43 -1.79 -2.45
N ASN A 95 6.74 -1.81 -2.15
CA ASN A 95 7.39 -3.03 -1.64
C ASN A 95 6.86 -3.42 -0.26
N LYS A 96 6.70 -2.47 0.66
CA LYS A 96 6.19 -2.75 2.01
C LYS A 96 4.78 -3.35 1.98
N ILE A 97 3.89 -2.78 1.15
CA ILE A 97 2.53 -3.31 0.99
C ILE A 97 2.58 -4.73 0.42
N LEU A 98 3.43 -4.98 -0.58
CA LEU A 98 3.61 -6.32 -1.15
C LEU A 98 4.08 -7.32 -0.08
N ASP A 99 5.16 -7.00 0.63
CA ASP A 99 5.76 -7.89 1.65
C ASP A 99 4.78 -8.20 2.77
N ASP A 100 4.10 -7.18 3.29
CA ASP A 100 3.11 -7.32 4.37
C ASP A 100 1.94 -8.22 3.93
N LEU A 101 1.40 -8.00 2.72
CA LEU A 101 0.28 -8.78 2.20
C LEU A 101 0.68 -10.21 1.81
N VAL A 102 1.87 -10.41 1.24
CA VAL A 102 2.40 -11.75 0.92
C VAL A 102 2.60 -12.55 2.20
N CYS A 103 3.16 -11.92 3.25
CA CYS A 103 3.36 -12.56 4.55
C CYS A 103 2.02 -13.04 5.16
N VAL A 104 0.98 -12.21 5.10
CA VAL A 104 -0.33 -12.49 5.71
C VAL A 104 -1.17 -13.46 4.87
N LEU A 105 -1.20 -13.29 3.55
CA LEU A 105 -2.15 -14.00 2.67
C LEU A 105 -1.54 -15.22 1.97
N LYS A 106 -0.21 -15.29 1.86
CA LYS A 106 0.52 -16.35 1.16
C LYS A 106 -0.07 -16.65 -0.23
N PRO A 107 -0.23 -15.64 -1.10
CA PRO A 107 -0.86 -15.81 -2.41
C PRO A 107 -0.01 -16.69 -3.34
N LEU A 108 -0.59 -17.13 -4.46
CA LEU A 108 0.18 -17.77 -5.54
C LEU A 108 0.97 -16.73 -6.35
N ARG A 109 0.37 -15.55 -6.56
CA ARG A 109 0.99 -14.40 -7.22
C ARG A 109 0.37 -13.12 -6.70
N MET A 110 1.16 -12.07 -6.54
CA MET A 110 0.68 -10.74 -6.18
C MET A 110 1.50 -9.65 -6.87
N GLU A 111 0.81 -8.62 -7.32
CA GLU A 111 1.37 -7.41 -7.91
C GLU A 111 0.76 -6.21 -7.19
N VAL A 112 1.61 -5.32 -6.70
CA VAL A 112 1.19 -4.06 -6.10
C VAL A 112 1.71 -2.94 -6.98
N THR A 113 0.82 -2.06 -7.43
CA THR A 113 1.15 -0.88 -8.23
C THR A 113 0.68 0.37 -7.51
N GLY A 114 1.59 1.33 -7.31
CA GLY A 114 1.28 2.66 -6.81
C GLY A 114 1.37 3.69 -7.94
N GLU A 115 0.25 4.36 -8.22
CA GLU A 115 0.15 5.48 -9.17
C GLU A 115 0.05 6.78 -8.37
N PHE A 116 1.15 7.54 -8.29
CA PHE A 116 1.25 8.72 -7.41
C PHE A 116 0.98 10.03 -8.16
N THR A 117 0.33 10.97 -7.48
CA THR A 117 0.00 12.28 -8.07
C THR A 117 1.26 13.08 -8.40
N PRO A 118 1.28 13.86 -9.50
CA PRO A 118 2.48 14.56 -9.93
C PRO A 118 3.04 15.55 -8.91
N ARG A 119 4.38 15.62 -8.80
CA ARG A 119 5.10 16.68 -8.10
C ARG A 119 6.01 17.42 -9.08
N GLY A 120 5.93 18.74 -9.11
CA GLY A 120 6.73 19.56 -10.04
C GLY A 120 6.49 19.22 -11.52
N GLY A 121 5.30 18.71 -11.87
CA GLY A 121 4.96 18.26 -13.23
C GLY A 121 5.41 16.84 -13.58
N VAL A 122 6.00 16.08 -12.64
CA VAL A 122 6.47 14.70 -12.86
C VAL A 122 5.61 13.72 -12.06
N SER A 123 5.01 12.74 -12.74
CA SER A 123 4.33 11.59 -12.11
C SER A 123 5.26 10.39 -12.00
N SER A 124 4.94 9.48 -11.08
CA SER A 124 5.64 8.20 -10.92
C SER A 124 4.64 7.08 -10.72
N ILE A 125 4.90 5.95 -11.40
CA ILE A 125 4.19 4.70 -11.22
C ILE A 125 5.24 3.66 -10.81
N ALA A 126 5.05 3.04 -9.66
CA ALA A 126 5.92 1.98 -9.16
C ALA A 126 5.15 0.67 -9.04
N THR A 127 5.76 -0.44 -9.48
CA THR A 127 5.16 -1.77 -9.40
C THR A 127 6.16 -2.76 -8.81
N ALA A 128 5.70 -3.58 -7.86
CA ALA A 128 6.44 -4.72 -7.34
C ALA A 128 5.60 -6.00 -7.52
N VAL A 129 6.28 -7.13 -7.74
CA VAL A 129 5.65 -8.42 -8.04
C VAL A 129 6.26 -9.51 -7.19
N TYR A 130 5.40 -10.37 -6.65
CA TYR A 130 5.73 -11.64 -6.01
C TYR A 130 5.07 -12.78 -6.81
N GLU A 131 5.81 -13.87 -7.01
CA GLU A 131 5.32 -15.10 -7.61
C GLU A 131 5.87 -16.27 -6.79
N LYS A 132 4.99 -17.18 -6.38
CA LYS A 132 5.36 -18.36 -5.60
C LYS A 132 6.14 -19.32 -6.53
N GLU A 133 7.33 -19.71 -6.10
CA GLU A 133 8.15 -20.74 -6.79
C GLU A 133 7.44 -22.10 -6.88
#